data_AF-A0A453BZ46-F1
#
_entry.id   AF-A0A453BZ46-F1
#
_cell.length_a   1.000
_cell.length_b   1.000
_cell.length_c   1.000
_cell.angle_alpha   90.00
_cell.angle_beta   90.00
_cell.angle_gamma   90.00
#
_symmetry.space_group_name_H-M   'P 1'
#
loop_
_entity.id
_entity.type
_entity.pdbx_description
1 polymer ?
#
loop_
_entity_poly.entity_id
_entity_poly.type
_entity_poly.pdbx_seq_one_letter_code
_entity_poly.pdbx_strand_id
1 'polypeptide(L)'
;NNMYGLMFGRRFEGLDDPLLLRLRELNGERSRLAQSFEYNYGDFIPVLRPFLRGYLKICKEVKDARLKLYKDCFVEERRWVFF
;
A
#
# COMPACT_ATOMS: atom_id res chain seq x y z
N ASN A 1 -14.57 -8.87 8.01
CA ASN A 1 -13.24 -8.23 8.16
C ASN A 1 -13.43 -6.79 8.65
N ASN A 2 -13.36 -6.54 9.97
CA ASN A 2 -13.65 -5.24 10.60
C ASN A 2 -12.39 -4.48 11.06
N MET A 3 -11.23 -4.82 10.49
CA MET A 3 -9.93 -4.26 10.90
C MET A 3 -9.85 -2.74 10.75
N TYR A 4 -10.39 -2.18 9.65
CA TYR A 4 -10.38 -0.73 9.44
C TYR A 4 -11.32 0.01 10.41
N GLY A 5 -12.41 -0.62 10.85
CA GLY A 5 -13.28 -0.10 11.91
C GLY A 5 -12.56 -0.03 13.26
N LEU A 6 -11.77 -1.06 13.59
CA LEU A 6 -10.97 -1.06 14.82
C LEU A 6 -9.83 -0.02 14.77
N MET A 7 -9.11 0.05 13.64
CA MET A 7 -7.93 0.90 13.51
C MET A 7 -8.25 2.39 13.38
N PHE A 8 -9.36 2.71 12.71
CA PHE A 8 -9.64 4.08 12.29
C PHE A 8 -11.07 4.55 12.60
N GLY A 9 -11.89 3.71 13.26
CA GLY A 9 -13.29 4.05 13.53
C GLY A 9 -14.17 4.11 12.27
N ARG A 10 -13.64 3.73 11.11
CA ARG A 10 -14.31 3.84 9.80
C ARG A 10 -14.91 2.51 9.37
N ARG A 11 -16.16 2.55 8.90
CA ARG A 11 -16.83 1.41 8.25
C ARG A 11 -16.98 1.70 6.76
N PHE A 12 -16.87 0.66 5.94
CA PHE A 12 -17.18 0.72 4.51
C PHE A 12 -18.65 0.33 4.29
N GLU A 13 -19.28 0.90 3.28
CA GLU A 13 -20.71 0.66 2.99
C GLU A 13 -20.97 -0.77 2.48
N GLY A 14 -19.98 -1.38 1.84
CA GLY A 14 -20.07 -2.74 1.31
C GLY A 14 -18.76 -3.20 0.67
N LEU A 15 -18.79 -4.34 -0.02
CA LEU A 15 -17.63 -4.85 -0.76
C LEU A 15 -17.27 -4.01 -1.99
N ASP A 16 -18.26 -3.29 -2.53
CA ASP A 16 -18.14 -2.43 -3.71
C ASP A 16 -17.82 -0.97 -3.36
N ASP A 17 -17.57 -0.70 -2.06
CA ASP A 17 -17.14 0.62 -1.61
C ASP A 17 -15.86 1.05 -2.37
N PRO A 18 -15.87 2.21 -3.05
CA PRO A 18 -14.75 2.62 -3.90
C PRO A 18 -13.41 2.74 -3.16
N LEU A 19 -13.44 3.14 -1.88
CA LEU A 19 -12.24 3.25 -1.06
C LEU A 19 -11.74 1.85 -0.66
N LEU A 20 -12.66 0.93 -0.32
CA LEU A 20 -12.30 -0.45 -0.02
C LEU A 20 -11.67 -1.14 -1.24
N LEU A 21 -12.25 -0.97 -2.43
CA LEU A 21 -11.71 -1.52 -3.67
C LEU A 21 -10.29 -1.00 -3.93
N ARG A 22 -10.08 0.31 -3.79
CA ARG A 22 -8.76 0.94 -3.98
C ARG A 22 -7.73 0.49 -2.95
N LEU A 23 -8.14 0.29 -1.69
CA LEU A 23 -7.28 -0.30 -0.65
C LEU A 23 -6.91 -1.74 -0.96
N ARG A 24 -7.86 -2.55 -1.46
CA ARG A 24 -7.60 -3.94 -1.84
C ARG A 24 -6.61 -4.02 -2.99
N GLU A 25 -6.79 -3.18 -4.01
CA GLU A 25 -5.87 -3.08 -5.15
C GLU A 25 -4.44 -2.74 -4.69
N LEU A 26 -4.25 -1.65 -3.94
CA LEU A 26 -2.93 -1.23 -3.48
C LEU A 26 -2.26 -2.23 -2.52
N ASN A 27 -3.04 -2.86 -1.63
CA ASN A 27 -2.50 -3.90 -0.75
C ASN A 27 -2.19 -5.19 -1.52
N GLY A 28 -2.97 -5.50 -2.56
CA GLY A 28 -2.71 -6.61 -3.48
C GLY A 28 -1.41 -6.40 -4.23
N GLU A 29 -1.25 -5.24 -4.88
CA GLU A 29 -0.03 -4.86 -5.59
C GLU A 29 1.21 -4.87 -4.69
N ARG A 30 1.10 -4.33 -3.47
CA ARG A 30 2.18 -4.40 -2.48
C ARG A 30 2.57 -5.85 -2.15
N SER A 31 1.59 -6.75 -2.05
CA SER A 31 1.83 -8.16 -1.72
C SER A 31 2.43 -8.90 -2.93
N ARG A 32 1.92 -8.63 -4.14
CA ARG A 32 2.44 -9.16 -5.40
C ARG A 32 3.91 -8.77 -5.59
N LEU A 33 4.27 -7.51 -5.39
CA LEU A 33 5.65 -7.05 -5.50
C LEU A 33 6.54 -7.71 -4.43
N ALA A 34 6.09 -7.80 -3.18
CA ALA A 34 6.88 -8.43 -2.11
C ALA A 34 7.02 -9.96 -2.23
N GLN A 35 6.27 -10.60 -3.12
CA GLN A 35 6.32 -12.06 -3.36
C GLN A 35 6.85 -12.42 -4.75
N SER A 36 7.18 -11.41 -5.57
CA SER A 36 7.64 -11.64 -6.94
C SER A 36 9.05 -12.25 -6.95
N PHE A 37 9.28 -13.24 -7.81
CA PHE A 37 10.64 -13.77 -8.03
C PHE A 37 11.53 -12.79 -8.82
N GLU A 38 10.95 -11.73 -9.41
CA GLU A 38 11.63 -10.78 -10.30
C GLU A 38 12.71 -9.91 -9.62
N TYR A 39 12.76 -9.85 -8.29
CA TYR A 39 13.82 -9.11 -7.58
C TYR A 39 14.86 -10.02 -6.91
N ASN A 40 14.61 -11.34 -6.88
CA ASN A 40 15.41 -12.30 -6.13
C ASN A 40 16.88 -12.34 -6.58
N TYR A 41 17.18 -12.08 -7.85
CA TYR A 41 18.56 -12.09 -8.34
C TYR A 41 19.43 -11.00 -7.70
N GLY A 42 18.87 -9.84 -7.37
CA GLY A 42 19.61 -8.78 -6.68
C GLY A 42 19.69 -8.97 -5.16
N ASP A 43 18.83 -9.82 -4.60
CA ASP A 43 18.90 -10.24 -3.20
C ASP A 43 19.93 -11.36 -3.01
N PHE A 44 19.96 -12.36 -3.90
CA PHE A 44 20.92 -13.46 -3.85
C PHE A 44 22.32 -13.07 -4.36
N ILE A 45 22.40 -12.14 -5.33
CA ILE A 45 23.68 -11.73 -5.93
C ILE A 45 23.82 -10.20 -5.82
N PRO A 46 24.51 -9.69 -4.77
CA PRO A 46 24.58 -8.25 -4.49
C PRO A 46 25.12 -7.38 -5.61
N VAL A 47 26.00 -7.92 -6.48
CA VAL A 47 26.55 -7.18 -7.64
C VAL A 47 25.47 -6.83 -8.68
N LEU A 48 24.35 -7.56 -8.71
CA LEU A 48 23.25 -7.32 -9.64
C LEU A 48 22.22 -6.29 -9.12
N ARG A 49 22.35 -5.82 -7.88
CA ARG A 49 21.44 -4.81 -7.28
C ARG A 49 21.23 -3.55 -8.13
N PRO A 50 22.22 -3.00 -8.85
CA PRO A 50 21.98 -1.83 -9.70
C PRO A 50 20.90 -2.05 -10.77
N PHE A 51 20.68 -3.30 -11.24
CA PHE A 51 19.63 -3.62 -12.21
C PHE A 51 18.22 -3.61 -11.60
N LEU A 52 18.10 -3.71 -10.27
CA LEU A 52 16.81 -3.61 -9.58
C LEU A 52 16.26 -2.18 -9.50
N ARG A 53 16.98 -1.15 -9.98
CA ARG A 53 16.53 0.25 -9.90
C ARG A 53 15.12 0.47 -10.43
N GLY A 54 14.77 -0.15 -11.57
CA GLY A 54 13.42 -0.07 -12.15
C GLY A 54 12.38 -0.71 -11.25
N TYR A 55 12.67 -1.92 -10.74
CA TYR A 55 11.80 -2.64 -9.82
C TYR A 55 11.56 -1.88 -8.51
N LEU A 56 12.64 -1.37 -7.90
CA LEU A 56 12.57 -0.58 -6.68
C LEU A 56 11.82 0.75 -6.86
N LYS A 57 11.88 1.34 -8.07
CA LYS A 57 11.07 2.52 -8.41
C LYS A 57 9.58 2.19 -8.37
N ILE A 58 9.15 1.07 -8.94
CA ILE A 58 7.76 0.60 -8.90
C ILE A 58 7.33 0.35 -7.44
N CYS A 59 8.16 -0.33 -6.64
CA CYS A 59 7.89 -0.53 -5.22
C CYS A 59 7.72 0.80 -4.46
N LYS A 60 8.54 1.81 -4.78
CA LYS A 60 8.45 3.14 -4.19
C LYS A 60 7.13 3.82 -4.57
N GLU A 61 6.75 3.79 -5.84
CA GLU A 61 5.51 4.39 -6.33
C GLU A 61 4.26 3.77 -5.67
N VAL A 62 4.21 2.43 -5.58
CA VAL A 62 3.11 1.72 -4.89
C VAL A 62 3.08 2.07 -3.40
N LYS A 63 4.25 2.13 -2.75
CA LYS A 63 4.35 2.53 -1.34
C LYS A 63 3.86 3.96 -1.13
N ASP A 64 4.29 4.90 -1.95
CA ASP A 64 3.94 6.33 -1.83
C ASP A 64 2.44 6.54 -2.09
N ALA A 65 1.86 5.88 -3.10
CA ALA A 65 0.42 5.90 -3.37
C ALA A 65 -0.41 5.34 -2.20
N ARG A 66 0.02 4.20 -1.64
CA ARG A 66 -0.62 3.57 -0.47
C ARG A 66 -0.55 4.46 0.77
N LEU A 67 0.62 5.05 1.06
CA LEU A 67 0.78 5.99 2.19
C LEU A 67 -0.06 7.25 2.02
N LYS A 68 -0.13 7.80 0.80
CA LYS A 68 -0.98 8.95 0.49
C LYS A 68 -2.46 8.63 0.76
N LEU A 69 -2.95 7.48 0.31
CA LEU A 69 -4.33 7.06 0.58
C LEU A 69 -4.62 6.92 2.08
N TYR A 70 -3.70 6.33 2.84
CA TYR A 70 -3.85 6.25 4.30
C TYR A 70 -3.86 7.63 4.96
N LYS A 71 -2.98 8.54 4.52
CA LYS A 71 -2.91 9.90 5.03
C LYS A 71 -4.22 10.65 4.78
N ASP A 72 -4.65 10.70 3.53
CA ASP A 72 -5.79 11.51 3.08
C ASP A 72 -7.13 10.97 3.65
N CYS A 73 -7.31 9.65 3.73
CA CYS A 73 -8.61 9.05 4.09
C CYS A 73 -8.72 8.54 5.54
N PHE A 74 -7.64 8.49 6.32
CA PHE A 74 -7.69 7.93 7.68
C PHE A 74 -6.93 8.76 8.73
N VAL A 75 -5.85 9.45 8.34
CA VAL A 75 -5.06 10.25 9.28
C VAL A 75 -5.54 11.70 9.34
N GLU A 76 -5.76 12.33 8.18
CA GLU A 76 -6.20 13.73 8.13
C GLU A 76 -7.64 13.91 8.61
N GLU A 77 -8.53 12.96 8.37
CA GLU A 77 -9.89 12.99 8.91
C GLU A 77 -9.93 13.07 10.44
N ARG A 78 -8.99 12.40 11.13
CA ARG A 78 -8.90 12.50 12.60
C ARG A 78 -8.37 13.85 13.07
N ARG A 79 -7.67 14.60 12.22
CA ARG A 79 -7.13 15.91 12.56
C ARG A 79 -8.23 16.99 12.60
N TRP A 80 -9.29 16.82 11.81
CA TRP A 80 -10.45 17.72 11.77
C TRP A 80 -11.42 17.52 12.95
N VAL A 81 -11.36 16.40 13.66
CA VAL A 81 -12.26 16.10 14.80
C VAL A 81 -11.77 16.72 16.12
N PHE A 82 -10.52 17.19 16.17
CA PHE A 82 -9.89 17.75 17.38
C PHE A 82 -9.65 19.28 17.33
N PHE A 83 -10.28 20.00 16.38
CA PHE A 83 -10.37 21.46 16.35
C PHE A 83 -11.83 21.87 16.22
#